data_AF-A0A9N9KCZ5-F1
#
_entry.id   AF-A0A9N9KCZ5-F1
#
_cell.length_a   1.000
_cell.length_b   1.000
_cell.length_c   1.000
_cell.angle_alpha   90.00
_cell.angle_beta   90.00
_cell.angle_gamma   90.00
#
_symmetry.space_group_name_H-M   'P 1'
#
loop_
_entity.id
_entity.type
_entity.pdbx_description
1 polymer ?
#
loop_
_entity_poly.entity_id
_entity_poly.type
_entity_poly.pdbx_seq_one_letter_code
_entity_poly.pdbx_strand_id
1 'polypeptide(L)'
;IKRLRERGGRHKYDNSMDGTNGSDLNVYANVRFSEIKVDKRRGFSCRMEFTQPPMRRHSENKNSRLQYWNKSRKLMNGSLICLLWPSDNNSSDNADNGPQFSLYFGTVSLRDENLLAQKQHTAVVDISFIDTSIYEIALKEIMKKNSNKQTTGCFMVESTGV
;
A
#
# COMPACT_ATOMS: atom_id res chain seq x y z
N ILE A 1 -0.26 6.04 -16.89
CA ILE A 1 0.72 5.39 -15.97
C ILE A 1 1.34 6.37 -14.97
N LYS A 2 1.91 7.52 -15.37
CA LYS A 2 2.58 8.48 -14.46
C LYS A 2 1.77 8.86 -13.20
N ARG A 3 0.48 9.22 -13.35
CA ARG A 3 -0.41 9.56 -12.21
C ARG A 3 -0.60 8.42 -11.21
N LEU A 4 -0.71 7.17 -11.70
CA LEU A 4 -0.86 5.99 -10.85
C LEU A 4 0.41 5.74 -10.04
N ARG A 5 1.58 5.90 -10.69
CA ARG A 5 2.89 5.77 -10.04
C ARG A 5 3.11 6.79 -8.93
N GLU A 6 2.62 8.01 -9.11
CA GLU A 6 2.84 9.11 -8.15
C GLU A 6 1.80 9.15 -7.01
N ARG A 7 0.52 8.84 -7.30
CA ARG A 7 -0.59 9.10 -6.37
C ARG A 7 -1.48 7.89 -6.08
N GLY A 8 -1.27 6.77 -6.78
CA GLY A 8 -2.20 5.65 -6.75
C GLY A 8 -3.56 6.02 -7.33
N GLY A 9 -4.61 5.32 -6.93
CA GLY A 9 -6.00 5.58 -7.34
C GLY A 9 -6.79 4.30 -7.57
N ARG A 10 -8.06 4.47 -7.95
CA ARG A 10 -8.91 3.35 -8.38
C ARG A 10 -8.56 2.99 -9.81
N HIS A 11 -8.22 1.73 -10.04
CA HIS A 11 -8.02 1.16 -11.36
C HIS A 11 -9.26 0.32 -11.71
N LYS A 12 -9.87 0.66 -12.84
CA LYS A 12 -11.03 -0.06 -13.36
C LYS A 12 -10.59 -1.03 -14.44
N TYR A 13 -11.08 -2.25 -14.39
CA TYR A 13 -10.87 -3.22 -15.45
C TYR A 13 -12.10 -3.20 -16.36
N ASP A 14 -11.97 -2.63 -17.56
CA ASP A 14 -13.10 -2.42 -18.49
C ASP A 14 -13.26 -3.55 -19.53
N ASN A 15 -12.40 -4.58 -19.48
CA ASN A 15 -12.37 -5.64 -20.48
C ASN A 15 -12.46 -7.03 -19.83
N SER A 16 -13.68 -7.52 -19.62
CA SER A 16 -13.93 -8.95 -19.55
C SER A 16 -14.46 -9.42 -20.89
N MET A 17 -13.64 -10.16 -21.65
CA MET A 17 -14.09 -10.87 -22.85
C MET A 17 -15.21 -11.88 -22.54
N ASP A 18 -15.32 -12.31 -21.28
CA ASP A 18 -16.27 -13.34 -20.81
C ASP A 18 -17.45 -12.79 -19.99
N GLY A 19 -17.73 -11.47 -20.03
CA GLY A 19 -18.85 -10.85 -19.30
C GLY A 19 -18.75 -10.90 -17.76
N THR A 20 -17.62 -11.34 -17.22
CA THR A 20 -17.32 -11.31 -15.78
C THR A 20 -16.73 -9.96 -15.41
N ASN A 21 -17.54 -9.07 -14.80
CA ASN A 21 -17.08 -7.77 -14.30
C ASN A 21 -15.77 -7.92 -13.50
N GLY A 22 -14.64 -7.54 -14.08
CA GLY A 22 -13.36 -7.54 -13.37
C GLY A 22 -13.47 -6.66 -12.15
N SER A 23 -13.07 -7.16 -10.98
CA SER A 23 -13.15 -6.38 -9.74
C SER A 23 -12.22 -5.18 -9.84
N ASP A 24 -12.76 -3.98 -9.63
CA ASP A 24 -11.98 -2.76 -9.53
C ASP A 24 -10.91 -2.90 -8.42
N LEU A 25 -9.76 -2.26 -8.60
CA LEU A 25 -8.65 -2.30 -7.64
C LEU A 25 -8.39 -0.91 -7.08
N ASN A 26 -8.13 -0.80 -5.78
CA ASN A 26 -7.52 0.39 -5.20
C ASN A 26 -6.01 0.20 -5.18
N VAL A 27 -5.27 1.14 -5.79
CA VAL A 27 -3.81 1.15 -5.80
C VAL A 27 -3.31 2.28 -4.90
N TYR A 28 -2.36 1.98 -4.03
CA TYR A 28 -1.70 2.91 -3.14
C TYR A 28 -0.22 3.01 -3.54
N ALA A 29 0.28 4.25 -3.69
CA ALA A 29 1.61 4.53 -4.23
C ALA A 29 2.56 5.10 -3.17
N ASN A 30 3.86 5.02 -3.47
CA ASN A 30 4.96 5.41 -2.57
C ASN A 30 4.87 4.66 -1.23
N VAL A 31 4.56 3.37 -1.32
CA VAL A 31 4.45 2.50 -0.15
C VAL A 31 5.82 2.26 0.45
N ARG A 32 5.92 2.31 1.78
CA ARG A 32 7.14 1.98 2.51
C ARG A 32 6.83 1.36 3.86
N PHE A 33 7.76 0.56 4.36
CA PHE A 33 7.75 0.12 5.75
C PHE A 33 8.08 1.29 6.68
N SER A 34 7.38 1.37 7.81
CA SER A 34 7.63 2.38 8.84
C SER A 34 7.91 1.78 10.21
N GLU A 35 7.30 0.63 10.51
CA GLU A 35 7.43 -0.05 11.79
C GLU A 35 7.05 -1.52 11.61
N ILE A 36 7.65 -2.41 12.41
CA ILE A 36 7.14 -3.76 12.62
C ILE A 36 6.56 -3.80 14.03
N LYS A 37 5.33 -4.27 14.13
CA LYS A 37 4.61 -4.40 15.38
C LYS A 37 4.42 -5.85 15.75
N VAL A 38 4.47 -6.09 17.05
CA VAL A 38 4.18 -7.39 17.65
C VAL A 38 2.97 -7.23 18.56
N ASP A 39 1.91 -7.95 18.26
CA ASP A 39 0.75 -8.07 19.13
C ASP A 39 0.61 -9.53 19.58
N LYS A 40 0.39 -9.75 20.88
CA LYS A 40 0.34 -11.11 21.45
C LYS A 40 -0.77 -11.98 20.84
N ARG A 41 -1.86 -11.38 20.36
CA ARG A 41 -3.02 -12.09 19.81
C ARG A 41 -3.02 -12.10 18.29
N ARG A 42 -2.50 -11.05 17.64
CA ARG A 42 -2.52 -10.86 16.18
C ARG A 42 -1.20 -11.22 15.50
N GLY A 43 -0.15 -11.51 16.27
CA GLY A 43 1.17 -11.84 15.75
C GLY A 43 1.93 -10.61 15.24
N PHE A 44 2.74 -10.82 14.20
CA PHE A 44 3.52 -9.76 13.57
C PHE A 44 2.68 -8.99 12.54
N SER A 45 2.90 -7.68 12.47
CA SER A 45 2.35 -6.85 11.41
C SER A 45 3.34 -5.77 11.02
N CYS A 46 3.28 -5.35 9.77
CA CYS A 46 4.06 -4.26 9.23
C CYS A 46 3.17 -3.02 9.12
N ARG A 47 3.59 -1.92 9.73
CA ARG A 47 2.97 -0.62 9.49
C ARG A 47 3.49 -0.06 8.18
N MET A 48 2.60 0.00 7.20
CA MET A 48 2.85 0.53 5.88
C MET A 48 2.47 2.01 5.85
N GLU A 49 3.37 2.86 5.38
CA GLU A 49 3.07 4.26 5.06
C GLU A 49 2.94 4.42 3.54
N PHE A 50 1.96 5.19 3.07
CA PHE A 50 1.68 5.39 1.66
C PHE A 50 1.14 6.80 1.38
N THR A 51 1.11 7.20 0.12
CA THR A 51 0.57 8.52 -0.29
C THR A 51 -0.92 8.59 0.01
N GLN A 52 -1.37 9.68 0.64
CA GLN A 52 -2.80 9.92 0.83
C GLN A 52 -3.53 9.83 -0.51
N PRO A 53 -4.67 9.11 -0.58
CA PRO A 53 -5.46 9.08 -1.80
C PRO A 53 -5.89 10.51 -2.16
N PRO A 54 -6.13 10.81 -3.46
CA PRO A 54 -6.58 12.13 -3.85
C PRO A 54 -7.96 12.44 -3.23
N MET A 55 -7.95 13.23 -2.16
CA MET A 55 -9.13 13.78 -1.52
C MET A 55 -9.42 15.15 -2.14
N ARG A 56 -10.60 15.35 -2.73
CA ARG A 56 -11.06 16.70 -3.14
C ARG A 56 -11.07 17.62 -1.92
N ARG A 57 -10.68 18.90 -2.03
CA ARG A 57 -10.87 20.07 -1.10
C ARG A 57 -10.77 19.86 0.43
N HIS A 58 -10.50 18.65 0.91
CA HIS A 58 -10.71 18.16 2.28
C HIS A 58 -9.41 17.56 2.86
N SER A 59 -8.27 17.74 2.18
CA SER A 59 -6.99 17.17 2.60
C SER A 59 -6.17 18.09 3.51
N GLU A 60 -6.47 19.38 3.61
CA GLU A 60 -5.62 20.33 4.36
C GLU A 60 -5.73 20.15 5.88
N ASN A 61 -6.94 20.04 6.41
CA ASN A 61 -7.15 19.85 7.85
C ASN A 61 -7.37 18.37 8.22
N LYS A 62 -6.93 17.99 9.42
CA LYS A 62 -7.03 16.62 9.96
C LYS A 62 -8.48 16.12 10.03
N ASN A 63 -9.42 16.98 10.45
CA ASN A 63 -10.82 16.60 10.63
C ASN A 63 -11.48 16.18 9.31
N SER A 64 -11.16 16.86 8.21
CA SER A 64 -11.70 16.52 6.89
C SER A 64 -11.11 15.22 6.36
N ARG A 65 -9.82 14.96 6.60
CA ARG A 65 -9.20 13.66 6.32
C ARG A 65 -9.82 12.54 7.16
N LEU A 66 -10.11 12.79 8.43
CA LEU A 66 -10.78 11.84 9.32
C LEU A 66 -12.19 11.52 8.82
N GLN A 67 -12.96 12.53 8.44
CA GLN A 67 -14.28 12.33 7.84
C GLN A 67 -14.22 11.52 6.54
N TYR A 68 -13.21 11.75 5.69
CA TYR A 68 -12.99 10.93 4.51
C TYR A 68 -12.76 9.47 4.87
N TRP A 69 -11.83 9.17 5.78
CA TRP A 69 -11.49 7.80 6.16
C TRP A 69 -12.64 7.09 6.88
N ASN A 70 -13.42 7.80 7.70
CA ASN A 70 -14.63 7.25 8.33
C ASN A 70 -15.70 6.83 7.31
N LYS A 71 -15.85 7.58 6.22
CA LYS A 71 -16.82 7.27 5.15
C LYS A 71 -16.30 6.25 4.13
N SER A 72 -14.98 6.12 4.04
CA SER A 72 -14.32 5.25 3.08
C SER A 72 -14.40 3.79 3.51
N ARG A 73 -14.81 2.90 2.58
CA ARG A 73 -14.74 1.44 2.76
C ARG A 73 -13.40 0.84 2.35
N LYS A 74 -12.38 1.67 2.17
CA LYS A 74 -11.03 1.24 1.80
C LYS A 74 -10.24 0.83 3.03
N LEU A 75 -9.39 -0.18 2.84
CA LEU A 75 -8.48 -0.74 3.83
C LEU A 75 -9.23 -1.15 5.10
N MET A 76 -10.42 -1.76 4.97
CA MET A 76 -11.14 -2.28 6.12
C MET A 76 -10.34 -3.40 6.78
N ASN A 77 -10.47 -3.58 8.09
CA ASN A 77 -9.85 -4.72 8.77
C ASN A 77 -10.27 -6.03 8.08
N GLY A 78 -9.29 -6.87 7.73
CA GLY A 78 -9.49 -8.10 6.97
C GLY A 78 -9.43 -7.94 5.44
N SER A 79 -9.43 -6.71 4.89
CA SER A 79 -9.24 -6.49 3.44
C SER A 79 -7.95 -7.17 2.96
N LEU A 80 -8.05 -7.92 1.86
CA LEU A 80 -6.89 -8.52 1.20
C LEU A 80 -6.05 -7.44 0.50
N ILE A 81 -4.76 -7.49 0.77
CA ILE A 81 -3.75 -6.59 0.21
C ILE A 81 -2.69 -7.41 -0.52
N CYS A 82 -2.27 -6.93 -1.68
CA CYS A 82 -1.06 -7.37 -2.35
C CYS A 82 -0.04 -6.21 -2.36
N LEU A 83 1.14 -6.44 -1.80
CA LEU A 83 2.27 -5.54 -1.89
C LEU A 83 3.13 -5.94 -3.09
N LEU A 84 3.32 -5.01 -4.03
CA LEU A 84 4.25 -5.13 -5.14
C LEU A 84 5.56 -4.47 -4.70
N TRP A 85 6.52 -5.31 -4.31
CA TRP A 85 7.85 -4.88 -3.91
C TRP A 85 8.80 -4.97 -5.11
N PRO A 86 9.57 -3.91 -5.45
CA PRO A 86 10.50 -3.97 -6.56
C PRO A 86 11.57 -5.04 -6.30
N SER A 87 11.82 -5.89 -7.29
CA SER A 87 12.90 -6.88 -7.21
C SER A 87 14.25 -6.20 -7.41
N ASP A 88 15.25 -6.62 -6.63
CA ASP A 88 16.64 -6.14 -6.77
C ASP A 88 17.31 -6.67 -8.06
N ASN A 89 16.68 -7.61 -8.79
CA ASN A 89 17.16 -8.16 -10.07
C ASN A 89 17.07 -7.19 -11.26
N ASN A 90 17.12 -5.89 -11.02
CA ASN A 90 17.37 -4.90 -12.07
C ASN A 90 18.86 -4.91 -12.49
N SER A 91 19.43 -6.10 -12.67
CA SER A 91 20.69 -6.26 -13.40
C SER A 91 20.47 -5.73 -14.81
N SER A 92 21.29 -4.74 -15.13
CA SER A 92 21.31 -3.82 -16.28
C SER A 92 21.31 -4.43 -17.69
N ASP A 93 21.11 -5.73 -17.84
CA ASP A 93 21.50 -6.44 -19.06
C ASP A 93 20.34 -6.70 -20.02
N ASN A 94 19.09 -6.42 -19.63
CA ASN A 94 17.94 -6.48 -20.55
C ASN A 94 16.90 -5.40 -20.22
N ALA A 95 17.12 -4.18 -20.69
CA ALA A 95 16.22 -3.03 -20.53
C ALA A 95 14.83 -3.18 -21.19
N ASP A 96 14.60 -4.29 -21.91
CA ASP A 96 13.33 -4.60 -22.60
C ASP A 96 12.28 -5.27 -21.69
N ASN A 97 12.71 -5.87 -20.58
CA ASN A 97 11.80 -6.44 -19.61
C ASN A 97 11.49 -5.37 -18.56
N GLY A 98 10.24 -4.90 -18.53
CA GLY A 98 9.80 -3.87 -17.57
C GLY A 98 10.08 -4.23 -16.10
N PRO A 99 9.79 -3.31 -15.15
CA PRO A 99 10.14 -3.49 -13.75
C PRO A 99 9.56 -4.80 -13.18
N GLN A 100 10.44 -5.63 -12.61
CA GLN A 100 10.05 -6.90 -11.98
C GLN A 100 9.64 -6.65 -10.52
N PHE A 101 8.54 -7.27 -10.11
CA PHE A 101 8.01 -7.16 -8.75
C PHE A 101 7.92 -8.53 -8.07
N SER A 102 8.29 -8.58 -6.80
CA SER A 102 7.90 -9.65 -5.88
C SER A 102 6.53 -9.30 -5.29
N LEU A 103 5.65 -10.30 -5.18
CA LEU A 103 4.29 -10.14 -4.67
C LEU A 103 4.19 -10.69 -3.25
N TYR A 104 3.72 -9.86 -2.32
CA TYR A 104 3.49 -10.27 -0.93
C TYR A 104 2.03 -10.04 -0.57
N PHE A 105 1.32 -11.12 -0.27
CA PHE A 105 -0.08 -11.07 0.13
C PHE A 105 -0.22 -10.94 1.65
N GLY A 106 -1.20 -10.16 2.07
CA GLY A 106 -1.51 -9.94 3.47
C GLY A 106 -2.92 -9.40 3.65
N THR A 107 -3.32 -9.19 4.89
CA THR A 107 -4.60 -8.57 5.23
C THR A 107 -4.40 -7.36 6.11
N VAL A 108 -5.33 -6.40 6.02
CA VAL A 108 -5.33 -5.26 6.94
C VAL A 108 -5.60 -5.77 8.36
N SER A 109 -4.57 -5.70 9.20
CA SER A 109 -4.61 -6.16 10.60
C SER A 109 -5.15 -5.08 11.54
N LEU A 110 -4.85 -3.81 11.24
CA LEU A 110 -5.39 -2.67 11.94
C LEU A 110 -5.50 -1.47 11.00
N ARG A 111 -6.73 -0.97 10.88
CA ARG A 111 -7.11 0.30 10.32
C ARG A 111 -7.48 1.24 11.46
N ASP A 112 -6.71 2.31 11.62
CA ASP A 112 -7.00 3.38 12.58
C ASP A 112 -7.21 4.68 11.80
N GLU A 113 -8.44 5.17 11.80
CA GLU A 113 -8.85 6.35 11.05
C GLU A 113 -8.17 7.63 11.55
N ASN A 114 -7.82 7.71 12.84
CA ASN A 114 -7.09 8.85 13.39
C ASN A 114 -5.66 8.87 12.86
N LEU A 115 -4.99 7.71 12.81
CA LEU A 115 -3.65 7.60 12.24
C LEU A 115 -3.65 7.83 10.73
N LEU A 116 -4.63 7.27 10.00
CA LEU A 116 -4.84 7.51 8.58
C LEU A 116 -5.05 9.00 8.26
N ALA A 117 -5.71 9.75 9.16
CA ALA A 117 -5.96 11.18 8.98
C ALA A 117 -4.84 12.09 9.51
N GLN A 118 -3.84 11.54 10.21
CA GLN A 118 -2.89 12.34 10.99
C GLN A 118 -2.05 13.27 10.10
N LYS A 119 -1.40 12.73 9.06
CA LYS A 119 -0.49 13.49 8.18
C LYS A 119 -1.21 13.93 6.89
N GLN A 120 -0.82 15.09 6.36
CA GLN A 120 -1.46 15.69 5.19
C GLN A 120 -1.20 14.93 3.89
N HIS A 121 0.02 14.39 3.71
CA HIS A 121 0.46 13.78 2.45
C HIS A 121 0.64 12.27 2.54
N THR A 122 0.74 11.72 3.75
CA THR A 122 0.91 10.28 3.97
C THR A 122 -0.17 9.72 4.90
N ALA A 123 -0.51 8.46 4.66
CA ALA A 123 -1.43 7.65 5.45
C ALA A 123 -0.71 6.39 5.92
N VAL A 124 -1.18 5.78 7.01
CA VAL A 124 -0.59 4.55 7.55
C VAL A 124 -1.65 3.48 7.81
N VAL A 125 -1.29 2.22 7.57
CA VAL A 125 -2.13 1.05 7.85
C VAL A 125 -1.25 -0.11 8.29
N ASP A 126 -1.73 -0.95 9.22
CA ASP A 126 -0.96 -2.11 9.66
C ASP A 126 -1.42 -3.35 8.89
N ILE A 127 -0.50 -4.05 8.22
CA ILE A 127 -0.77 -5.23 7.40
C ILE A 127 -0.11 -6.45 8.03
N SER A 128 -0.87 -7.54 8.16
CA SER A 128 -0.34 -8.87 8.48
C SER A 128 -0.09 -9.62 7.18
N PHE A 129 1.17 -9.91 6.89
CA PHE A 129 1.55 -10.66 5.68
C PHE A 129 1.58 -12.16 5.95
N ILE A 130 1.26 -12.94 4.91
CA ILE A 130 1.28 -14.41 4.96
C ILE A 130 2.72 -14.92 4.87
N ASP A 131 3.49 -14.34 3.94
CA ASP A 131 4.89 -14.70 3.74
C ASP A 131 5.78 -13.96 4.75
N THR A 132 6.50 -14.73 5.58
CA THR A 132 7.35 -14.20 6.64
C THR A 132 8.65 -13.57 6.14
N SER A 133 9.10 -13.87 4.92
CA SER A 133 10.31 -13.27 4.34
C SER A 133 10.20 -11.74 4.23
N ILE A 134 8.98 -11.21 4.17
CA ILE A 134 8.72 -9.77 4.13
C ILE A 134 9.22 -9.03 5.38
N TYR A 135 9.30 -9.70 6.54
CA TYR A 135 9.76 -9.06 7.77
C TYR A 135 11.26 -8.76 7.71
N GLU A 136 12.05 -9.59 7.02
CA GLU A 136 13.46 -9.30 6.79
C GLU A 136 13.63 -8.07 5.88
N ILE A 137 12.83 -7.98 4.81
CA ILE A 137 12.79 -6.83 3.91
C ILE A 137 12.37 -5.57 4.67
N ALA A 138 11.32 -5.67 5.48
CA ALA A 138 10.81 -4.57 6.29
C ALA A 138 11.85 -4.05 7.28
N LEU A 139 12.55 -4.94 8.00
CA LEU A 139 13.65 -4.57 8.90
C LEU A 139 14.76 -3.84 8.15
N LYS A 140 15.24 -4.41 7.04
CA LYS A 140 16.29 -3.79 6.22
C LYS A 140 15.87 -2.40 5.76
N GLU A 141 14.62 -2.22 5.34
CA GLU A 141 14.15 -0.93 4.84
C GLU A 141 13.95 0.11 5.93
N ILE A 142 13.39 -0.29 7.08
CA ILE A 142 13.24 0.61 8.23
C ILE A 142 14.63 1.11 8.69
N MET A 143 15.63 0.23 8.71
CA MET A 143 17.01 0.60 9.04
C MET A 143 17.65 1.49 7.97
N LYS A 144 17.43 1.20 6.69
CA LYS A 144 17.95 2.00 5.55
C LYS A 144 17.37 3.39 5.48
N LYS A 145 16.13 3.62 5.92
CA LYS A 145 15.48 4.95 5.89
C LYS A 145 16.23 6.02 6.69
N ASN A 146 17.13 5.62 7.60
CA ASN A 146 18.08 6.53 8.25
C ASN A 146 19.18 7.03 7.30
N SER A 147 19.29 6.47 6.09
CA SER A 147 20.10 6.93 4.96
C SER A 147 19.16 7.48 3.87
N ASN A 148 19.50 8.63 3.28
CA ASN A 148 18.61 9.47 2.45
C ASN A 148 18.10 8.87 1.11
N LYS A 149 18.08 7.54 0.91
CA LYS A 149 17.65 6.90 -0.33
C LYS A 149 16.23 6.35 -0.20
N GLN A 150 15.28 6.96 -0.88
CA GLN A 150 13.89 6.50 -0.91
C GLN A 150 13.72 5.41 -1.96
N THR A 151 13.20 4.25 -1.57
CA THR A 151 12.73 3.20 -2.50
C THR A 151 11.55 3.74 -3.30
N THR A 152 11.76 3.98 -4.59
CA THR A 152 10.71 4.41 -5.53
C THR A 152 10.08 3.19 -6.18
N GLY A 153 8.78 3.27 -6.49
CA GLY A 153 8.10 2.23 -7.28
C GLY A 153 7.49 1.06 -6.49
N CYS A 154 7.31 1.16 -5.17
CA CYS A 154 6.53 0.18 -4.41
C CYS A 154 5.03 0.55 -4.37
N PHE A 155 4.17 -0.46 -4.53
CA PHE A 155 2.72 -0.31 -4.56
C PHE A 155 2.01 -1.29 -3.62
N MET A 156 0.88 -0.88 -3.08
CA MET A 156 -0.08 -1.78 -2.46
C MET A 156 -1.35 -1.77 -3.29
N VAL A 157 -1.99 -2.93 -3.40
CA VAL A 157 -3.22 -3.13 -4.15
C VAL A 157 -4.24 -3.80 -3.25
N GLU A 158 -5.45 -3.25 -3.21
CA GLU A 158 -6.60 -3.80 -2.51
C GLU A 158 -7.69 -4.12 -3.55
N SER A 159 -8.28 -5.31 -3.45
CA SER A 159 -9.45 -5.67 -4.26
C SER A 159 -10.69 -4.95 -3.77
N THR A 160 -11.52 -4.44 -4.69
CA THR A 160 -12.84 -3.88 -4.35
C THR A 160 -13.92 -4.86 -4.79
N GLY A 161 -14.44 -5.66 -3.86
CA GLY A 161 -15.55 -6.59 -4.17
C GLY A 161 -15.54 -7.93 -3.43
N VAL A 162 -15.11 -7.96 -2.17
CA VAL A 162 -15.35 -9.11 -1.28
C VAL A 162 -16.47 -8.79 -0.32
#